data_AF-A0A3N5W9S3-F1
#
_entry.id   AF-A0A3N5W9S3-F1
#
_cell.length_a   1.000
_cell.length_b   1.000
_cell.length_c   1.000
_cell.angle_alpha   90.00
_cell.angle_beta   90.00
_cell.angle_gamma   90.00
#
_symmetry.space_group_name_H-M   'P 1'
#
loop_
_entity.id
_entity.type
_entity.pdbx_description
1 polymer ?
#
loop_
_entity_poly.entity_id
_entity_poly.type
_entity_poly.pdbx_seq_one_letter_code
_entity_poly.pdbx_strand_id
1 'polypeptide(L)'
;MRKINQPARSLSCILRRFISGILGLLLLVSLGMLAAPALAQEQNPDEVEIIFFWGNGCPHCAKAEPFLADLETRFPYVKVTAYEVYYDADNQELYARMADEYKVPEGGRGVPFIIIGERYWMGFNEEIAAQIEAFVKEKGIRPTATAPAPEAAPASSTGPAVPGQALALPLIGQISLEHQPLFVSTLLIAFIDGVNPCSIWVLTMLLALTLHSGSRKKVIAIGLIFLTVTASIYALFIAGLFTVLSMVSFIGWIQVVVALMAFTFGAVNIKDYFWYKEGVSFTIDDSKKPGIYKRMRSVMDASQSFWGMAGAT
;
A
#
# COMPACT_ATOMS: atom_id res chain seq x y z
N MET A 1 -65.02 53.14 49.02
CA MET A 1 -64.57 51.83 49.51
C MET A 1 -65.40 50.71 48.87
N ARG A 2 -64.90 50.04 47.83
CA ARG A 2 -65.43 48.74 47.35
C ARG A 2 -64.27 47.93 46.78
N LYS A 3 -64.09 46.73 47.35
CA LYS A 3 -62.99 45.79 47.12
C LYS A 3 -62.99 45.29 45.66
N ILE A 4 -61.81 45.32 45.03
CA ILE A 4 -61.50 44.58 43.81
C ILE A 4 -61.35 43.11 44.23
N ASN A 5 -62.20 42.23 43.72
CA ASN A 5 -62.09 40.79 43.89
C ASN A 5 -62.01 40.16 42.49
N GLN A 6 -60.80 39.85 42.02
CA GLN A 6 -60.60 39.09 40.79
C GLN A 6 -60.77 37.60 41.09
N PRO A 7 -61.59 36.85 40.33
CA PRO A 7 -61.60 35.40 40.45
C PRO A 7 -60.36 34.84 39.73
N ALA A 8 -59.51 34.14 40.48
CA ALA A 8 -58.43 33.32 39.98
C ALA A 8 -59.01 32.25 39.03
N ARG A 9 -59.06 32.54 37.73
CA ARG A 9 -59.26 31.53 36.69
C ARG A 9 -58.03 30.64 36.70
N SER A 10 -58.20 29.51 37.37
CA SER A 10 -57.27 28.40 37.56
C SER A 10 -56.22 28.27 36.45
N LEU A 11 -54.99 28.62 36.80
CA LEU A 11 -53.77 28.42 36.01
C LEU A 11 -53.66 26.98 35.49
N SER A 12 -54.22 26.01 36.24
CA SER A 12 -54.26 24.59 35.90
C SER A 12 -55.07 24.28 34.65
N CYS A 13 -56.12 25.06 34.34
CA CYS A 13 -56.92 24.87 33.12
C CYS A 13 -56.17 25.31 31.86
N ILE A 14 -55.39 26.39 31.95
CA ILE A 14 -54.59 26.89 30.83
C ILE A 14 -53.42 25.93 30.57
N LEU A 15 -52.73 25.48 31.63
CA LEU A 15 -51.61 24.56 31.53
C LEU A 15 -52.02 23.20 30.92
N ARG A 16 -53.20 22.66 31.27
CA ARG A 16 -53.71 21.41 30.70
C ARG A 16 -54.02 21.51 29.20
N ARG A 17 -54.55 22.66 28.74
CA ARG A 17 -54.83 22.89 27.31
C ARG A 17 -53.53 23.05 26.51
N PHE A 18 -52.51 23.69 27.09
CA PHE A 18 -51.19 23.79 26.46
C PHE A 18 -50.48 22.43 26.37
N ILE A 19 -50.50 21.62 27.44
CA ILE A 19 -49.87 20.29 27.45
C ILE A 19 -50.56 19.34 26.46
N SER A 20 -51.90 19.32 26.40
CA SER A 20 -52.62 18.51 25.40
C SER A 20 -52.37 18.96 23.97
N GLY A 21 -52.18 20.28 23.73
CA GLY A 21 -51.81 20.80 22.42
C GLY A 21 -50.41 20.38 21.99
N ILE A 22 -49.43 20.44 22.89
CA ILE A 22 -48.05 20.02 22.64
C ILE A 22 -47.97 18.51 22.42
N LEU A 23 -48.70 17.71 23.21
CA LEU A 23 -48.74 16.26 23.06
C LEU A 23 -49.39 15.85 21.73
N GLY A 24 -50.45 16.55 21.30
CA GLY A 24 -51.08 16.34 20.00
C GLY A 24 -50.18 16.72 18.83
N LEU A 25 -49.43 17.83 18.94
CA LEU A 25 -48.45 18.25 17.94
C LEU A 25 -47.27 17.28 17.85
N LEU A 26 -46.77 16.80 18.99
CA LEU A 26 -45.71 15.77 19.04
C LEU A 26 -46.18 14.45 18.43
N LEU A 27 -47.44 14.05 18.67
CA LEU A 27 -48.01 12.84 18.06
C LEU A 27 -48.16 12.99 16.53
N LEU A 28 -48.62 14.15 16.05
CA LEU A 28 -48.74 14.46 14.62
C LEU A 28 -47.38 14.51 13.91
N VAL A 29 -46.36 15.08 14.54
CA VAL A 29 -44.98 15.10 14.00
C VAL A 29 -44.38 13.69 14.00
N SER A 30 -44.62 12.90 15.06
CA SER A 30 -44.15 11.51 15.09
C SER A 30 -44.84 10.64 14.02
N LEU A 31 -46.11 10.88 13.72
CA LEU A 31 -46.83 10.14 12.68
C LEU A 31 -46.41 10.56 11.26
N GLY A 32 -45.97 11.83 11.08
CA GLY A 32 -45.42 12.31 9.82
C GLY A 32 -44.04 11.72 9.46
N MET A 33 -43.22 11.36 10.46
CA MET A 33 -41.92 10.72 10.23
C MET A 33 -42.01 9.24 9.81
N LEU A 34 -43.14 8.56 10.08
CA LEU A 34 -43.37 7.19 9.59
C LEU A 34 -43.84 7.14 8.13
N ALA A 35 -44.14 8.28 7.51
CA ALA A 35 -44.65 8.37 6.14
C ALA A 35 -43.65 8.99 5.15
N ALA A 36 -42.33 8.94 5.46
CA ALA A 36 -41.34 9.15 4.42
C ALA A 36 -41.49 8.01 3.40
N PRO A 37 -41.75 8.30 2.11
CA PRO A 37 -41.64 7.26 1.10
C PRO A 37 -40.18 6.84 1.13
N ALA A 38 -39.91 5.62 1.57
CA ALA A 38 -38.64 4.98 1.30
C ALA A 38 -38.51 5.02 -0.22
N LEU A 39 -37.55 5.80 -0.74
CA LEU A 39 -37.05 5.62 -2.09
C LEU A 39 -36.43 4.22 -2.11
N ALA A 40 -37.27 3.22 -2.33
CA ALA A 40 -36.83 1.90 -2.73
C ALA A 40 -36.09 2.12 -4.05
N GLN A 41 -34.76 1.99 -4.00
CA GLN A 41 -33.94 1.97 -5.19
C GLN A 41 -34.44 0.82 -6.04
N GLU A 42 -35.04 1.15 -7.17
CA GLU A 42 -35.58 0.20 -8.14
C GLU A 42 -34.37 -0.56 -8.71
N GLN A 43 -33.98 -1.65 -8.06
CA GLN A 43 -32.97 -2.57 -8.60
C GLN A 43 -33.57 -3.18 -9.85
N ASN A 44 -33.24 -2.60 -11.00
CA ASN A 44 -33.53 -3.18 -12.29
C ASN A 44 -32.83 -4.55 -12.35
N PRO A 45 -33.57 -5.67 -12.36
CA PRO A 45 -32.98 -7.00 -12.23
C PRO A 45 -32.08 -7.40 -13.41
N ASP A 46 -32.06 -6.59 -14.46
CA ASP A 46 -31.26 -6.79 -15.67
C ASP A 46 -29.96 -5.97 -15.69
N GLU A 47 -29.69 -5.12 -14.68
CA GLU A 47 -28.49 -4.26 -14.62
C GLU A 47 -27.43 -4.82 -13.65
N VAL A 48 -26.20 -4.97 -14.13
CA VAL A 48 -25.04 -5.42 -13.34
C VAL A 48 -24.27 -4.19 -12.85
N GLU A 49 -24.47 -3.84 -11.59
CA GLU A 49 -23.72 -2.76 -10.95
C GLU A 49 -22.31 -3.24 -10.54
N ILE A 50 -21.31 -2.46 -10.93
CA ILE A 50 -19.91 -2.62 -10.52
C ILE A 50 -19.55 -1.43 -9.63
N ILE A 51 -19.25 -1.70 -8.36
CA ILE A 51 -18.76 -0.68 -7.43
C ILE A 51 -17.24 -0.71 -7.45
N PHE A 52 -16.62 0.42 -7.78
CA PHE A 52 -15.17 0.57 -7.96
C PHE A 52 -14.61 1.61 -6.98
N PHE A 53 -13.97 1.15 -5.90
CA PHE A 53 -13.21 2.04 -5.03
C PHE A 53 -11.77 2.19 -5.53
N TRP A 54 -11.33 3.43 -5.68
CA TRP A 54 -10.03 3.78 -6.24
C TRP A 54 -9.36 4.91 -5.45
N GLY A 55 -8.08 5.16 -5.70
CA GLY A 55 -7.32 6.24 -5.06
C GLY A 55 -6.51 7.03 -6.07
N ASN A 56 -6.46 8.36 -5.94
CA ASN A 56 -5.65 9.20 -6.81
C ASN A 56 -4.15 8.93 -6.57
N GLY A 57 -3.44 8.56 -7.64
CA GLY A 57 -2.04 8.11 -7.59
C GLY A 57 -1.86 6.59 -7.46
N CYS A 58 -2.94 5.80 -7.47
CA CYS A 58 -2.90 4.33 -7.44
C CYS A 58 -2.56 3.74 -8.83
N PRO A 59 -1.40 3.07 -9.02
CA PRO A 59 -1.00 2.55 -10.34
C PRO A 59 -1.87 1.41 -10.86
N HIS A 60 -2.43 0.59 -9.96
CA HIS A 60 -3.34 -0.49 -10.33
C HIS A 60 -4.72 0.03 -10.71
N CYS A 61 -5.18 1.10 -10.05
CA CYS A 61 -6.44 1.77 -10.37
C CYS A 61 -6.39 2.40 -11.76
N ALA A 62 -5.26 3.01 -12.13
CA ALA A 62 -5.02 3.57 -13.46
C ALA A 62 -5.08 2.52 -14.59
N LYS A 63 -4.94 1.23 -14.28
CA LYS A 63 -5.14 0.12 -15.23
C LYS A 63 -6.57 -0.40 -15.21
N ALA A 64 -7.21 -0.43 -14.03
CA ALA A 64 -8.58 -0.91 -13.86
C ALA A 64 -9.60 0.02 -14.52
N GLU A 65 -9.43 1.34 -14.36
CA GLU A 65 -10.34 2.37 -14.87
C GLU A 65 -10.62 2.25 -16.38
N PRO A 66 -9.62 2.19 -17.29
CA PRO A 66 -9.89 2.05 -18.72
C PRO A 66 -10.54 0.70 -19.08
N PHE A 67 -10.21 -0.38 -18.35
CA PHE A 67 -10.85 -1.68 -18.54
C PHE A 67 -12.34 -1.66 -18.15
N LEU A 68 -12.68 -1.06 -17.01
CA LEU A 68 -14.07 -0.96 -16.55
C LEU A 68 -14.90 -0.06 -17.47
N ALA A 69 -14.32 1.04 -17.98
CA ALA A 69 -14.98 1.92 -18.95
C ALA A 69 -15.23 1.22 -20.31
N ASP A 70 -14.25 0.43 -20.78
CA ASP A 70 -14.41 -0.42 -21.97
C ASP A 70 -15.50 -1.48 -21.75
N LEU A 71 -15.58 -2.04 -20.54
CA LEU A 71 -16.56 -3.06 -20.18
C LEU A 71 -17.99 -2.49 -20.12
N GLU A 72 -18.19 -1.29 -19.58
CA GLU A 72 -19.46 -0.55 -19.63
C GLU A 72 -19.88 -0.23 -21.09
N THR A 73 -18.91 0.05 -21.97
CA THR A 73 -19.16 0.29 -23.40
C THR A 73 -19.58 -0.98 -24.13
N ARG A 74 -18.93 -2.12 -23.84
CA ARG A 74 -19.19 -3.42 -24.50
C ARG A 74 -20.45 -4.11 -23.98
N PHE A 75 -20.83 -3.87 -22.73
CA PHE A 75 -22.00 -4.47 -22.09
C PHE A 75 -22.92 -3.38 -21.55
N PRO A 76 -23.92 -2.92 -22.34
CA PRO A 76 -24.80 -1.81 -21.96
C PRO A 76 -25.66 -2.02 -20.71
N TYR A 77 -25.72 -3.26 -20.21
CA TYR A 77 -26.38 -3.62 -18.96
C TYR A 77 -25.44 -3.51 -17.75
N VAL A 78 -24.17 -3.16 -17.95
CA VAL A 78 -23.22 -2.92 -16.87
C VAL A 78 -23.19 -1.43 -16.56
N LYS A 79 -23.15 -1.10 -15.28
CA LYS A 79 -22.94 0.26 -14.81
C LYS A 79 -21.82 0.31 -13.80
N VAL A 80 -20.86 1.20 -14.03
CA VAL A 80 -19.69 1.35 -13.13
C VAL A 80 -19.87 2.57 -12.25
N THR A 81 -19.95 2.36 -10.94
CA THR A 81 -20.00 3.42 -9.94
C THR A 81 -18.64 3.52 -9.23
N ALA A 82 -17.92 4.62 -9.46
CA ALA A 82 -16.57 4.81 -8.94
C ALA A 82 -16.53 5.74 -7.73
N TYR A 83 -15.78 5.36 -6.68
CA TYR A 83 -15.60 6.13 -5.45
C TYR A 83 -14.11 6.33 -5.14
N GLU A 84 -13.67 7.59 -5.06
CA GLU A 84 -12.30 7.92 -4.69
C GLU A 84 -12.17 7.89 -3.17
N VAL A 85 -11.16 7.19 -2.61
CA VAL A 85 -11.06 6.97 -1.15
C VAL A 85 -9.80 7.55 -0.51
N TYR A 86 -8.87 8.19 -1.24
CA TYR A 86 -7.70 8.79 -0.60
C TYR A 86 -7.97 10.20 -0.08
N TYR A 87 -8.85 10.96 -0.74
CA TYR A 87 -9.09 12.37 -0.47
C TYR A 87 -10.55 12.71 -0.15
N ASP A 88 -11.44 11.71 -0.15
CA ASP A 88 -12.85 11.87 0.20
C ASP A 88 -13.21 11.04 1.44
N ALA A 89 -13.58 11.74 2.52
CA ALA A 89 -13.86 11.12 3.81
C ALA A 89 -15.17 10.32 3.83
N ASP A 90 -16.18 10.74 3.06
CA ASP A 90 -17.48 10.06 2.99
C ASP A 90 -17.31 8.71 2.26
N ASN A 91 -16.52 8.72 1.18
CA ASN A 91 -16.18 7.51 0.45
C ASN A 91 -15.27 6.56 1.25
N GLN A 92 -14.41 7.08 2.12
CA GLN A 92 -13.62 6.25 3.05
C GLN A 92 -14.51 5.49 4.04
N GLU A 93 -15.53 6.15 4.59
CA GLU A 93 -16.49 5.49 5.47
C GLU A 93 -17.29 4.43 4.70
N LEU A 94 -17.74 4.76 3.48
CA LEU A 94 -18.42 3.81 2.61
C LEU A 94 -17.53 2.59 2.30
N TYR A 95 -16.27 2.82 1.94
CA TYR A 95 -15.29 1.76 1.70
C TYR A 95 -15.13 0.84 2.91
N ALA A 96 -14.97 1.42 4.11
CA ALA A 96 -14.79 0.65 5.34
C ALA A 96 -16.01 -0.24 5.63
N ARG A 97 -17.23 0.32 5.53
CA ARG A 97 -18.48 -0.43 5.72
C ARG A 97 -18.63 -1.57 4.72
N MET A 98 -18.34 -1.32 3.44
CA MET A 98 -18.40 -2.35 2.40
C MET A 98 -17.32 -3.42 2.63
N ALA A 99 -16.09 -3.04 2.98
CA ALA A 99 -15.04 -4.01 3.28
C ALA A 99 -15.40 -4.91 4.49
N ASP A 100 -16.08 -4.36 5.50
CA ASP A 100 -16.61 -5.13 6.64
C ASP A 100 -17.73 -6.09 6.22
N GLU A 101 -18.67 -5.64 5.39
CA GLU A 101 -19.80 -6.44 4.89
C GLU A 101 -19.32 -7.67 4.10
N TYR A 102 -18.32 -7.48 3.23
CA TYR A 102 -17.69 -8.55 2.46
C TYR A 102 -16.60 -9.31 3.25
N LYS A 103 -16.47 -9.03 4.56
CA LYS A 103 -15.55 -9.69 5.50
C LYS A 103 -14.09 -9.68 5.03
N VAL A 104 -13.66 -8.57 4.40
CA VAL A 104 -12.28 -8.39 3.95
C VAL A 104 -11.38 -8.21 5.17
N PRO A 105 -10.34 -9.06 5.35
CA PRO A 105 -9.39 -8.94 6.46
C PRO A 105 -8.73 -7.56 6.46
N GLU A 106 -8.56 -6.95 7.63
CA GLU A 106 -7.99 -5.59 7.75
C GLU A 106 -6.64 -5.44 7.04
N GLY A 107 -5.75 -6.43 7.18
CA GLY A 107 -4.43 -6.43 6.51
C GLY A 107 -4.46 -6.70 5.00
N GLY A 108 -5.63 -6.99 4.44
CA GLY A 108 -5.86 -7.21 3.01
C GLY A 108 -6.66 -6.09 2.34
N ARG A 109 -6.96 -5.00 3.05
CA ARG A 109 -7.68 -3.84 2.51
C ARG A 109 -6.74 -2.93 1.70
N GLY A 110 -7.26 -2.37 0.62
CA GLY A 110 -6.54 -1.57 -0.38
C GLY A 110 -7.41 -1.24 -1.59
N VAL A 111 -6.82 -0.51 -2.54
CA VAL A 111 -7.43 -0.17 -3.83
C VAL A 111 -6.56 -0.66 -4.99
N PRO A 112 -7.14 -0.98 -6.16
CA PRO A 112 -8.57 -0.96 -6.46
C PRO A 112 -9.35 -2.07 -5.75
N PHE A 113 -10.54 -1.74 -5.25
CA PHE A 113 -11.49 -2.68 -4.66
C PHE A 113 -12.75 -2.67 -5.51
N ILE A 114 -12.99 -3.79 -6.20
CA ILE A 114 -14.05 -3.91 -7.21
C ILE A 114 -15.06 -4.92 -6.68
N ILE A 115 -16.34 -4.53 -6.64
CA ILE A 115 -17.43 -5.36 -6.14
C ILE A 115 -18.47 -5.51 -7.24
N ILE A 116 -18.91 -6.75 -7.48
CA ILE A 116 -19.97 -7.07 -8.44
C ILE A 116 -20.90 -8.08 -7.78
N GLY A 117 -22.08 -7.60 -7.37
CA GLY A 117 -23.03 -8.40 -6.59
C GLY A 117 -22.34 -9.02 -5.37
N GLU A 118 -22.39 -10.34 -5.22
CA GLU A 118 -21.85 -11.04 -4.05
C GLU A 118 -20.33 -11.27 -4.08
N ARG A 119 -19.64 -10.89 -5.16
CA ARG A 119 -18.20 -11.13 -5.33
C ARG A 119 -17.42 -9.83 -5.29
N TYR A 120 -16.21 -9.89 -4.73
CA TYR A 120 -15.25 -8.80 -4.79
C TYR A 120 -13.90 -9.25 -5.33
N TRP A 121 -13.12 -8.27 -5.80
CA TRP A 121 -11.73 -8.40 -6.21
C TRP A 121 -10.90 -7.29 -5.58
N MET A 122 -9.69 -7.65 -5.17
CA MET A 122 -8.70 -6.75 -4.58
C MET A 122 -7.49 -6.65 -5.49
N GLY A 123 -7.08 -5.43 -5.82
CA GLY A 123 -6.02 -5.20 -6.80
C GLY A 123 -6.50 -5.35 -8.24
N PHE A 124 -5.58 -5.19 -9.20
CA PHE A 124 -5.90 -5.36 -10.62
C PHE A 124 -4.68 -5.82 -11.44
N ASN A 125 -4.93 -6.83 -12.28
CA ASN A 125 -4.02 -7.39 -13.28
C ASN A 125 -4.85 -8.08 -14.40
N GLU A 126 -4.19 -8.61 -15.43
CA GLU A 126 -4.86 -9.26 -16.58
C GLU A 126 -5.72 -10.48 -16.19
N GLU A 127 -5.31 -11.23 -15.16
CA GLU A 127 -6.07 -12.39 -14.69
C GLU A 127 -7.38 -11.95 -14.01
N ILE A 128 -7.31 -10.94 -13.15
CA ILE A 128 -8.48 -10.32 -12.50
C ILE A 128 -9.40 -9.71 -13.56
N ALA A 129 -8.86 -9.05 -14.60
CA ALA A 129 -9.65 -8.53 -15.70
C ALA A 129 -10.44 -9.64 -16.41
N ALA A 130 -9.80 -10.77 -16.72
CA ALA A 130 -10.46 -11.93 -17.32
C ALA A 130 -11.54 -12.53 -16.40
N GLN A 131 -11.29 -12.59 -15.09
CA GLN A 131 -12.27 -13.08 -14.11
C GLN A 131 -13.50 -12.16 -14.01
N ILE A 132 -13.29 -10.85 -13.97
CA ILE A 132 -14.38 -9.85 -13.94
C ILE A 132 -15.22 -9.96 -15.20
N GLU A 133 -14.60 -10.00 -16.38
CA GLU A 133 -15.32 -10.09 -17.64
C GLU A 133 -16.11 -11.41 -17.76
N ALA A 134 -15.54 -12.52 -17.31
CA ALA A 134 -16.25 -13.81 -17.27
C ALA A 134 -17.48 -13.76 -16.36
N PHE A 135 -17.35 -13.14 -15.17
CA PHE A 135 -18.43 -13.02 -14.21
C PHE A 135 -19.56 -12.11 -14.71
N VAL A 136 -19.22 -10.99 -15.36
CA VAL A 136 -20.18 -10.08 -15.99
C VAL A 136 -20.96 -10.78 -17.10
N LYS A 137 -20.28 -11.59 -17.93
CA LYS A 137 -20.94 -12.39 -18.98
C LYS A 137 -21.87 -13.44 -18.38
N GLU A 138 -21.46 -14.13 -17.31
CA GLU A 138 -22.30 -15.11 -16.63
C GLU A 138 -23.58 -14.49 -16.07
N LYS A 139 -23.47 -13.33 -15.42
CA LYS A 139 -24.61 -12.60 -14.84
C LYS A 139 -25.54 -12.04 -15.91
N GLY A 140 -25.01 -11.60 -17.06
CA GLY A 140 -25.82 -11.13 -18.19
C GLY A 140 -26.61 -12.21 -18.94
N ILE A 141 -26.39 -13.50 -18.67
CA ILE A 141 -26.99 -14.63 -19.42
C ILE A 141 -28.14 -15.31 -18.64
N ARG A 142 -28.36 -15.02 -17.35
CA ARG A 142 -29.40 -15.70 -16.54
C ARG A 142 -30.56 -14.78 -16.13
N PRO A 143 -31.83 -15.14 -16.42
CA PRO A 143 -32.95 -14.61 -15.66
C PRO A 143 -32.93 -15.26 -14.27
N THR A 144 -33.17 -14.44 -13.26
CA THR A 144 -33.28 -14.71 -11.82
C THR A 144 -33.34 -16.18 -11.42
N ALA A 145 -32.27 -16.65 -10.75
CA ALA A 145 -32.36 -17.76 -9.83
C ALA A 145 -31.33 -17.57 -8.72
N THR A 146 -31.84 -17.27 -7.52
CA THR A 146 -31.14 -17.44 -6.24
C THR A 146 -30.43 -18.79 -6.24
N ALA A 147 -29.11 -18.78 -6.30
CA ALA A 147 -28.26 -19.94 -6.07
C ALA A 147 -27.42 -19.62 -4.82
N PRO A 148 -27.33 -20.55 -3.85
CA PRO A 148 -26.68 -20.28 -2.57
C PRO A 148 -25.18 -20.05 -2.79
N ALA A 149 -24.65 -19.13 -1.97
CA ALA A 149 -23.24 -18.79 -1.89
C ALA A 149 -22.33 -20.03 -2.04
N PRO A 150 -21.48 -20.09 -3.08
CA PRO A 150 -20.36 -21.00 -3.05
C PRO A 150 -19.36 -20.39 -2.07
N GLU A 151 -19.19 -21.13 -0.97
CA GLU A 151 -17.99 -21.28 -0.17
C GLU A 151 -16.82 -20.41 -0.63
N ALA A 152 -16.44 -19.48 0.26
CA ALA A 152 -15.24 -18.67 0.14
C ALA A 152 -14.10 -19.52 -0.44
N ALA A 153 -13.66 -19.16 -1.66
CA ALA A 153 -12.36 -19.60 -2.14
C ALA A 153 -11.37 -19.28 -1.02
N PRO A 154 -10.52 -20.24 -0.61
CA PRO A 154 -9.68 -20.05 0.55
C PRO A 154 -8.81 -18.84 0.27
N ALA A 155 -9.04 -17.79 1.07
CA ALA A 155 -8.02 -16.80 1.31
C ALA A 155 -6.83 -17.58 1.86
N SER A 156 -5.83 -17.79 1.01
CA SER A 156 -4.51 -18.22 1.42
C SER A 156 -4.01 -17.18 2.42
N SER A 157 -4.17 -17.49 3.70
CA SER A 157 -3.61 -16.72 4.79
C SER A 157 -2.12 -16.99 4.85
N THR A 158 -1.31 -16.08 4.30
CA THR A 158 0.04 -15.79 4.81
C THR A 158 0.48 -14.39 4.37
N GLY A 159 0.34 -13.41 5.27
CA GLY A 159 1.04 -12.12 5.21
C GLY A 159 0.53 -11.10 4.19
N PRO A 160 0.95 -9.82 4.29
CA PRO A 160 0.49 -8.76 3.39
C PRO A 160 0.89 -9.08 1.95
N ALA A 161 -0.10 -9.29 1.10
CA ALA A 161 0.06 -9.53 -0.33
C ALA A 161 0.47 -8.24 -1.02
N VAL A 162 1.78 -8.09 -1.24
CA VAL A 162 2.33 -7.16 -2.24
C VAL A 162 1.78 -7.62 -3.60
N PRO A 163 1.11 -6.76 -4.38
CA PRO A 163 0.46 -7.16 -5.62
C PRO A 163 1.51 -7.70 -6.60
N GLY A 164 1.29 -8.93 -7.07
CA GLY A 164 2.02 -9.57 -8.17
C GLY A 164 3.52 -9.32 -8.14
N GLN A 165 4.25 -10.08 -7.31
CA GLN A 165 5.71 -10.14 -7.34
C GLN A 165 6.19 -10.85 -8.62
N ALA A 166 5.83 -10.30 -9.78
CA ALA A 166 6.35 -10.67 -11.07
C ALA A 166 7.70 -9.96 -11.22
N LEU A 167 8.77 -10.71 -11.02
CA LEU A 167 10.12 -10.18 -11.13
C LEU A 167 10.49 -10.16 -12.62
N ALA A 168 10.64 -8.95 -13.18
CA ALA A 168 11.03 -8.78 -14.57
C ALA A 168 12.54 -8.97 -14.70
N LEU A 169 12.96 -10.17 -15.10
CA LEU A 169 14.37 -10.45 -15.39
C LEU A 169 14.69 -10.10 -16.85
N PRO A 170 15.76 -9.33 -17.11
CA PRO A 170 16.09 -8.82 -18.44
C PRO A 170 16.40 -9.91 -19.49
N LEU A 171 16.59 -11.17 -19.08
CA LEU A 171 16.82 -12.32 -19.98
C LEU A 171 15.73 -13.40 -19.94
N ILE A 172 14.95 -13.49 -18.86
CA ILE A 172 14.08 -14.66 -18.58
C ILE A 172 12.59 -14.28 -18.68
N GLY A 173 12.26 -12.98 -18.68
CA GLY A 173 10.88 -12.50 -18.69
C GLY A 173 10.31 -12.32 -17.29
N GLN A 174 8.99 -12.18 -17.19
CA GLN A 174 8.28 -12.00 -15.91
C GLN A 174 8.10 -13.35 -15.21
N ILE A 175 8.69 -13.50 -14.02
CA ILE A 175 8.51 -14.70 -13.19
C ILE A 175 7.64 -14.34 -11.99
N SER A 176 6.47 -14.96 -11.89
CA SER A 176 5.58 -14.82 -10.74
C SER A 176 6.16 -15.56 -9.54
N LEU A 177 6.59 -14.82 -8.52
CA LEU A 177 7.17 -15.35 -7.27
C LEU A 177 6.14 -16.04 -6.36
N GLU A 178 4.85 -15.90 -6.68
CA GLU A 178 3.71 -16.40 -5.89
C GLU A 178 3.53 -17.93 -5.96
N HIS A 179 3.95 -18.56 -7.06
CA HIS A 179 3.86 -20.01 -7.25
C HIS A 179 5.18 -20.74 -6.91
N GLN A 180 6.19 -20.01 -6.42
CA GLN A 180 7.51 -20.55 -6.13
C GLN A 180 7.65 -20.90 -4.64
N PRO A 181 8.40 -21.97 -4.28
CA PRO A 181 8.73 -22.23 -2.89
C PRO A 181 9.44 -21.03 -2.27
N LEU A 182 9.12 -20.69 -1.02
CA LEU A 182 9.68 -19.52 -0.31
C LEU A 182 11.23 -19.45 -0.37
N PHE A 183 11.88 -20.60 -0.33
CA PHE A 183 13.33 -20.70 -0.47
C PHE A 183 13.83 -20.22 -1.84
N VAL A 184 13.14 -20.58 -2.92
CA VAL A 184 13.50 -20.20 -4.29
C VAL A 184 13.31 -18.70 -4.47
N SER A 185 12.19 -18.14 -3.99
CA SER A 185 11.94 -16.70 -4.06
C SER A 185 12.99 -15.91 -3.27
N THR A 186 13.35 -16.39 -2.07
CA THR A 186 14.42 -15.78 -1.26
C THR A 186 15.77 -15.83 -1.97
N LEU A 187 16.12 -16.98 -2.57
CA LEU A 187 17.38 -17.15 -3.29
C LEU A 187 17.47 -16.26 -4.54
N LEU A 188 16.37 -16.12 -5.29
CA LEU A 188 16.31 -15.24 -6.46
C LEU A 188 16.44 -13.76 -6.07
N ILE A 189 15.71 -13.32 -5.05
CA ILE A 189 15.79 -11.94 -4.55
C ILE A 189 17.20 -11.63 -4.05
N ALA A 190 17.79 -12.53 -3.25
CA ALA A 190 19.14 -12.37 -2.73
C ALA A 190 20.19 -12.32 -3.85
N PHE A 191 20.02 -13.09 -4.93
CA PHE A 191 20.92 -13.05 -6.08
C PHE A 191 20.85 -11.71 -6.80
N ILE A 192 19.65 -11.20 -7.08
CA ILE A 192 19.46 -9.94 -7.81
C ILE A 192 19.96 -8.75 -6.98
N ASP A 193 19.68 -8.74 -5.69
CA ASP A 193 20.18 -7.71 -4.78
C ASP A 193 21.70 -7.79 -4.59
N GLY A 194 22.27 -9.01 -4.58
CA GLY A 194 23.71 -9.23 -4.51
C GLY A 194 24.47 -8.75 -5.76
N VAL A 195 23.85 -8.81 -6.94
CA VAL A 195 24.42 -8.35 -8.22
C VAL A 195 24.21 -6.85 -8.45
N ASN A 196 23.63 -6.13 -7.47
CA ASN A 196 23.52 -4.68 -7.51
C ASN A 196 24.92 -4.02 -7.59
N PRO A 197 25.13 -3.01 -8.47
CA PRO A 197 26.43 -2.34 -8.62
C PRO A 197 27.02 -1.83 -7.30
N CYS A 198 26.19 -1.41 -6.34
CA CYS A 198 26.65 -0.99 -5.00
C CYS A 198 27.18 -2.19 -4.19
N SER A 199 26.42 -3.29 -4.18
CA SER A 199 26.74 -4.52 -3.46
C SER A 199 28.02 -5.16 -3.98
N ILE A 200 28.19 -5.27 -5.30
CA ILE A 200 29.41 -5.82 -5.91
C ILE A 200 30.65 -5.01 -5.52
N TRP A 201 30.56 -3.68 -5.45
CA TRP A 201 31.70 -2.84 -5.12
C TRP A 201 32.17 -3.05 -3.67
N VAL A 202 31.22 -3.15 -2.73
CA VAL A 202 31.52 -3.47 -1.32
C VAL A 202 32.07 -4.89 -1.19
N LEU A 203 31.44 -5.87 -1.84
CA LEU A 203 31.86 -7.27 -1.80
C LEU A 203 33.26 -7.48 -2.38
N THR A 204 33.60 -6.80 -3.47
CA THR A 204 34.95 -6.87 -4.07
C THR A 204 36.00 -6.26 -3.15
N MET A 205 35.70 -5.16 -2.47
CA MET A 205 36.59 -4.58 -1.46
C MET A 205 36.80 -5.54 -0.28
N LEU A 206 35.72 -6.11 0.27
CA LEU A 206 35.79 -7.09 1.36
C LEU A 206 36.55 -8.36 0.93
N LEU A 207 36.33 -8.83 -0.28
CA LEU A 207 37.05 -9.97 -0.84
C LEU A 207 38.55 -9.67 -0.98
N ALA A 208 38.93 -8.50 -1.48
CA ALA A 208 40.33 -8.10 -1.61
C ALA A 208 41.04 -8.06 -0.24
N LEU A 209 40.37 -7.53 0.79
CA LEU A 209 40.90 -7.48 2.15
C LEU A 209 41.03 -8.89 2.77
N THR A 210 40.03 -9.74 2.58
CA THR A 210 39.99 -11.09 3.19
C THR A 210 40.96 -12.07 2.50
N LEU A 211 41.14 -11.99 1.18
CA LEU A 211 42.11 -12.80 0.43
C LEU A 211 43.54 -12.51 0.88
N HIS A 212 43.86 -11.25 1.21
CA HIS A 212 45.19 -10.88 1.71
C HIS A 212 45.49 -11.48 3.10
N SER A 213 44.47 -11.81 3.90
CA SER A 213 44.65 -12.37 5.24
C SER A 213 45.10 -13.85 5.27
N GLY A 214 44.96 -14.60 4.17
CA GLY A 214 45.47 -15.98 4.02
C GLY A 214 44.85 -17.08 4.91
N SER A 215 43.91 -16.77 5.81
CA SER A 215 43.33 -17.73 6.78
C SER A 215 41.84 -17.97 6.53
N ARG A 216 41.47 -19.21 6.17
CA ARG A 216 40.07 -19.62 5.92
C ARG A 216 39.14 -19.35 7.11
N LYS A 217 39.65 -19.49 8.34
CA LYS A 217 38.88 -19.21 9.57
C LYS A 217 38.54 -17.72 9.71
N LYS A 218 39.49 -16.83 9.34
CA LYS A 218 39.26 -15.38 9.34
C LYS A 218 38.26 -14.98 8.26
N VAL A 219 38.33 -15.58 7.07
CA VAL A 219 37.38 -15.35 5.98
C VAL A 219 35.94 -15.70 6.41
N ILE A 220 35.73 -16.87 7.01
CA ILE A 220 34.40 -17.30 7.49
C ILE A 220 33.89 -16.37 8.59
N ALA A 221 34.75 -15.97 9.54
CA ALA A 221 34.37 -15.07 10.62
C ALA A 221 33.94 -13.69 10.09
N ILE A 222 34.72 -13.10 9.18
CA ILE A 222 34.40 -11.79 8.58
C ILE A 222 33.10 -11.87 7.78
N GLY A 223 32.92 -12.92 6.98
CA GLY A 223 31.68 -13.12 6.21
C GLY A 223 30.45 -13.26 7.11
N LEU A 224 30.54 -14.04 8.21
CA LEU A 224 29.44 -14.20 9.16
C LEU A 224 29.09 -12.90 9.88
N ILE A 225 30.10 -12.12 10.31
CA ILE A 225 29.86 -10.82 10.95
C ILE A 225 29.17 -9.88 9.96
N PHE A 226 29.70 -9.75 8.73
CA PHE A 226 29.11 -8.91 7.68
C PHE A 226 27.66 -9.29 7.39
N LEU A 227 27.38 -10.58 7.20
CA LEU A 227 26.02 -11.08 6.95
C LEU A 227 25.08 -10.80 8.12
N THR A 228 25.53 -11.05 9.36
CA THR A 228 24.70 -10.87 10.56
C THR A 228 24.37 -9.40 10.80
N VAL A 229 25.36 -8.51 10.68
CA VAL A 229 25.16 -7.06 10.83
C VAL A 229 24.24 -6.53 9.74
N THR A 230 24.49 -6.90 8.48
CA THR A 230 23.67 -6.47 7.33
C THR A 230 22.22 -6.92 7.48
N ALA A 231 22.01 -8.21 7.78
CA ALA A 231 20.67 -8.76 8.00
C ALA A 231 19.94 -8.08 9.18
N SER A 232 20.66 -7.78 10.27
CA SER A 232 20.09 -7.09 11.43
C SER A 232 19.65 -5.67 11.10
N ILE A 233 20.50 -4.91 10.40
CA ILE A 233 20.18 -3.54 9.96
C ILE A 233 18.97 -3.56 9.03
N TYR A 234 18.92 -4.47 8.05
CA TYR A 234 17.76 -4.60 7.16
C TYR A 234 16.50 -4.98 7.91
N ALA A 235 16.57 -5.92 8.86
CA ALA A 235 15.42 -6.31 9.66
C ALA A 235 14.89 -5.16 10.51
N LEU A 236 15.77 -4.40 11.17
CA LEU A 236 15.41 -3.21 11.95
C LEU A 236 14.81 -2.12 11.06
N PHE A 237 15.39 -1.91 9.89
CA PHE A 237 14.88 -0.96 8.91
C PHE A 237 13.48 -1.35 8.46
N ILE A 238 13.27 -2.59 8.00
CA ILE A 238 11.95 -3.07 7.58
C ILE A 238 10.94 -2.93 8.74
N ALA A 239 11.27 -3.39 9.94
CA ALA A 239 10.38 -3.30 11.10
C ALA A 239 10.01 -1.85 11.48
N GLY A 240 10.98 -0.94 11.48
CA GLY A 240 10.75 0.47 11.81
C GLY A 240 10.07 1.25 10.68
N LEU A 241 10.48 1.01 9.44
CA LEU A 241 10.03 1.73 8.26
C LEU A 241 8.57 1.40 7.92
N PHE A 242 8.11 0.16 8.12
CA PHE A 242 6.69 -0.18 7.92
C PHE A 242 5.74 0.66 8.79
N THR A 243 6.18 1.00 10.00
CA THR A 243 5.41 1.84 10.92
C THR A 243 5.35 3.30 10.45
N VAL A 244 6.42 3.79 9.84
CA VAL A 244 6.53 5.19 9.35
C VAL A 244 5.85 5.36 7.99
N LEU A 245 5.93 4.35 7.12
CA LEU A 245 5.38 4.40 5.76
C LEU A 245 3.89 4.06 5.66
N SER A 246 3.27 3.51 6.72
CA SER A 246 1.81 3.35 6.75
C SER A 246 1.06 4.69 6.73
N MET A 247 1.73 5.80 7.04
CA MET A 247 1.26 7.13 6.65
C MET A 247 1.40 7.28 5.12
N VAL A 248 0.28 7.07 4.43
CA VAL A 248 0.11 7.00 2.96
C VAL A 248 0.72 8.20 2.19
N SER A 249 1.04 9.31 2.86
CA SER A 249 1.55 10.54 2.22
C SER A 249 3.07 10.59 1.96
N PHE A 250 3.88 9.67 2.49
CA PHE A 250 5.35 9.82 2.45
C PHE A 250 6.03 9.38 1.14
N ILE A 251 5.40 8.52 0.32
CA ILE A 251 6.08 7.86 -0.80
C ILE A 251 6.48 8.85 -1.92
N GLY A 252 5.62 9.84 -2.23
CA GLY A 252 5.83 10.75 -3.35
C GLY A 252 7.06 11.64 -3.20
N TRP A 253 7.23 12.29 -2.05
CA TRP A 253 8.35 13.22 -1.85
C TRP A 253 9.69 12.50 -1.64
N ILE A 254 9.69 11.33 -0.99
CA ILE A 254 10.90 10.52 -0.79
C ILE A 254 11.49 10.13 -2.15
N GLN A 255 10.65 9.70 -3.10
CA GLN A 255 11.08 9.37 -4.45
C GLN A 255 11.72 10.57 -5.15
N VAL A 256 11.13 11.77 -5.04
CA VAL A 256 11.69 12.99 -5.62
C VAL A 256 13.04 13.33 -5.00
N VAL A 257 13.18 13.21 -3.67
CA VAL A 257 14.45 13.47 -2.98
C VAL A 257 15.55 12.50 -3.40
N VAL A 258 15.24 11.20 -3.43
CA VAL A 258 16.21 10.16 -3.86
C VAL A 258 16.59 10.35 -5.34
N ALA A 259 15.61 10.66 -6.20
CA ALA A 259 15.87 10.94 -7.61
C ALA A 259 16.77 12.18 -7.78
N LEU A 260 16.51 13.25 -7.04
CA LEU A 260 17.34 14.47 -7.07
C LEU A 260 18.76 14.19 -6.59
N MET A 261 18.92 13.43 -5.50
CA MET A 261 20.22 13.02 -4.98
C MET A 261 20.96 12.19 -6.03
N ALA A 262 20.35 11.13 -6.57
CA ALA A 262 20.94 10.28 -7.60
C ALA A 262 21.33 11.08 -8.86
N PHE A 263 20.45 11.98 -9.31
CA PHE A 263 20.72 12.86 -10.44
C PHE A 263 21.91 13.77 -10.18
N THR A 264 22.00 14.37 -8.98
CA THR A 264 23.12 15.24 -8.60
C THR A 264 24.44 14.47 -8.57
N PHE A 265 24.46 13.28 -7.94
CA PHE A 265 25.64 12.42 -7.92
C PHE A 265 26.05 11.98 -9.33
N GLY A 266 25.09 11.59 -10.17
CA GLY A 266 25.34 11.22 -11.56
C GLY A 266 25.90 12.38 -12.37
N ALA A 267 25.29 13.56 -12.30
CA ALA A 267 25.71 14.75 -13.03
C ALA A 267 27.13 15.19 -12.64
N VAL A 268 27.46 15.17 -11.34
CA VAL A 268 28.83 15.49 -10.88
C VAL A 268 29.84 14.46 -11.39
N ASN A 269 29.51 13.16 -11.37
CA ASN A 269 30.41 12.12 -11.90
C ASN A 269 30.61 12.24 -13.41
N ILE A 270 29.55 12.54 -14.19
CA ILE A 270 29.65 12.78 -15.63
C ILE A 270 30.49 14.03 -15.91
N LYS A 271 30.27 15.12 -15.16
CA LYS A 271 31.10 16.33 -15.27
C LYS A 271 32.57 16.02 -14.96
N ASP A 272 32.85 15.31 -13.88
CA ASP A 272 34.23 14.94 -13.49
C ASP A 272 34.94 14.07 -14.54
N TYR A 273 34.20 13.32 -15.37
CA TYR A 273 34.77 12.57 -16.48
C TYR A 273 35.33 13.47 -17.59
N PHE A 274 34.63 14.57 -17.94
CA PHE A 274 35.05 15.49 -19.00
C PHE A 274 35.96 16.63 -18.49
N TRP A 275 35.68 17.17 -17.30
CA TRP A 275 36.42 18.25 -16.66
C TRP A 275 36.89 17.80 -15.28
N TYR A 276 37.98 17.05 -15.29
CA TYR A 276 38.53 16.40 -14.09
C TYR A 276 38.97 17.44 -13.05
N LYS A 277 38.36 17.39 -11.86
CA LYS A 277 38.63 18.25 -10.70
C LYS A 277 38.40 19.76 -10.90
N GLU A 278 37.75 20.17 -11.97
CA GLU A 278 37.34 21.57 -12.14
C GLU A 278 35.99 21.79 -11.45
N GLY A 279 35.94 22.70 -10.47
CA GLY A 279 34.73 23.06 -9.73
C GLY A 279 34.32 22.04 -8.66
N VAL A 280 33.01 21.73 -8.59
CA VAL A 280 32.44 20.78 -7.62
C VAL A 280 32.80 19.36 -8.05
N SER A 281 33.64 18.67 -7.27
CA SER A 281 34.03 17.29 -7.52
C SER A 281 33.90 16.48 -6.23
N PHE A 282 33.41 15.23 -6.36
CA PHE A 282 33.41 14.26 -5.25
C PHE A 282 34.70 13.44 -5.18
N THR A 283 35.66 13.73 -6.05
CA THR A 283 36.97 13.09 -6.03
C THR A 283 37.79 13.60 -4.85
N ILE A 284 38.44 12.69 -4.13
CA ILE A 284 39.32 13.04 -3.01
C ILE A 284 40.46 13.96 -3.48
N ASP A 285 40.61 15.08 -2.78
CA ASP A 285 41.70 16.04 -2.99
C ASP A 285 43.09 15.39 -2.80
N ASP A 286 44.05 15.72 -3.67
CA ASP A 286 45.36 15.06 -3.68
C ASP A 286 46.15 15.29 -2.39
N SER A 287 45.94 16.42 -1.71
CA SER A 287 46.62 16.73 -0.44
C SER A 287 46.22 15.79 0.70
N LYS A 288 45.02 15.20 0.66
CA LYS A 288 44.48 14.33 1.72
C LYS A 288 44.73 12.85 1.47
N LYS A 289 45.02 12.46 0.22
CA LYS A 289 45.28 11.06 -0.17
C LYS A 289 46.32 10.35 0.71
N PRO A 290 47.51 10.93 1.01
CA PRO A 290 48.52 10.23 1.81
C PRO A 290 48.04 9.90 3.24
N GLY A 291 47.26 10.78 3.85
CA GLY A 291 46.71 10.57 5.19
C GLY A 291 45.66 9.46 5.22
N ILE A 292 44.79 9.42 4.22
CA ILE A 292 43.76 8.38 4.07
C ILE A 292 44.42 7.02 3.83
N TYR A 293 45.41 6.94 2.93
CA TYR A 293 46.13 5.68 2.68
C TYR A 293 46.87 5.16 3.90
N LYS A 294 47.45 6.04 4.75
CA LYS A 294 48.06 5.64 6.02
C LYS A 294 47.05 5.03 6.98
N ARG A 295 45.87 5.63 7.13
CA ARG A 295 44.79 5.12 8.00
C ARG A 295 44.23 3.79 7.50
N MET A 296 44.00 3.68 6.19
CA MET A 296 43.53 2.44 5.59
C MET A 296 44.52 1.30 5.83
N ARG A 297 45.81 1.56 5.64
CA ARG A 297 46.88 0.57 5.89
C ARG A 297 46.98 0.20 7.38
N SER A 298 46.82 1.16 8.30
CA SER A 298 46.80 0.86 9.75
C SER A 298 45.62 -0.01 10.17
N VAL A 299 44.43 0.17 9.57
CA VAL A 299 43.27 -0.68 9.84
C VAL A 299 43.50 -2.09 9.27
N MET A 300 44.07 -2.17 8.06
CA MET A 300 44.45 -3.45 7.47
C MET A 300 45.48 -4.20 8.33
N ASP A 301 46.50 -3.52 8.85
CA ASP A 301 47.50 -4.12 9.76
C ASP A 301 46.88 -4.53 11.11
N ALA A 302 46.00 -3.69 11.69
CA ALA A 302 45.32 -4.00 12.94
C ALA A 302 44.36 -5.20 12.84
N SER A 303 43.80 -5.44 11.65
CA SER A 303 42.94 -6.60 11.33
C SER A 303 43.68 -7.94 11.42
N GLN A 304 45.00 -7.95 11.61
CA GLN A 304 45.72 -9.18 11.95
C GLN A 304 45.36 -9.72 13.36
N SER A 305 44.88 -8.86 14.26
CA SER A 305 44.42 -9.20 15.61
C SER A 305 42.90 -9.36 15.68
N PHE A 306 42.39 -10.30 16.47
CA PHE A 306 40.95 -10.56 16.62
C PHE A 306 40.17 -9.32 17.11
N TRP A 307 40.74 -8.58 18.06
CA TRP A 307 40.14 -7.34 18.60
C TRP A 307 40.21 -6.16 17.62
N GLY A 308 41.29 -6.06 16.83
CA GLY A 308 41.39 -5.07 15.76
C GLY A 308 40.40 -5.35 14.61
N MET A 309 40.01 -6.60 14.39
CA MET A 309 38.94 -6.96 13.44
C MET A 309 37.55 -6.59 13.96
N ALA A 310 37.23 -6.87 15.23
CA ALA A 310 35.92 -6.58 15.79
C ALA A 310 35.60 -5.08 15.87
N GLY A 311 36.62 -4.22 16.05
CA GLY A 311 36.44 -2.77 16.08
C GLY A 311 36.48 -2.06 14.71
N ALA A 312 36.82 -2.77 13.64
CA ALA A 312 36.87 -2.24 12.27
C ALA A 312 35.61 -2.54 11.46
N THR A 313 34.69 -3.34 12.01
CA THR A 313 33.40 -3.70 11.43
C THR A 313 32.30 -2.92 12.11
#